data_AF-A0A8S9ILC9-F1
#
_entry.id   AF-A0A8S9ILC9-F1
#
_cell.length_a   1.000
_cell.length_b   1.000
_cell.length_c   1.000
_cell.angle_alpha   90.00
_cell.angle_beta   90.00
_cell.angle_gamma   90.00
#
_symmetry.space_group_name_H-M   'P 1'
#
loop_
_entity.id
_entity.type
_entity.pdbx_description
1 polymer ?
#
loop_
_entity_poly.entity_id
_entity_poly.type
_entity_poly.pdbx_seq_one_letter_code
_entity_poly.pdbx_strand_id
1 'polypeptide(L)'
;MLDMGAEVSYQKFQPEGNHFHPLHFFSGPASFTNLGNVSCASYGVNVAGIIRAPRGDGKESIVLVTPYDFINGGDYEALSLGIASSLFSLLARVTWLSKDIIWLVADSRYGDYRPVAAWLTEYHTPSFEVSDLSKCDELNPSDSFRRAGTVAAALVVKVDGRSERFEDTLSIYAEASNGQMPNLDLINVVNYLAVHRQGFYVKVEKVVSLLSSSWLKTVGEIFEAVGKVARTLNPDWKFGIPAADYLEGSATLASSLYSQALGIPTGPHGAFRDYQVDAITLKVSPRFPPDNKGRQHEFFLRGAQLLEGTIRSVNNLLEKFHQSFFLYLLTSPGKFISVGVYMIAFALLVAPLPMVAASLYIDGCTTQNPAENLKSWKWLDAAKQVFALHLLGFIVTLLPYFICQVPGEQSPTNRSFIWAATSSSLLLITFVTVPGCSPFSSRLHGANWAVLKSVTISAAFIGLCLMSIINFATAEIGALLLVPMCLMVRPIKPDLRSRRVKSLLRALCSMVLVTNGFPVMFFAISKGLIGEGLVGLGLGGEFWTWLESLWAWKSATYLYIGMVHLPCWLLCLYILFHPS
;
A
#
# COMPACT_ATOMS: atom_id res chain seq x y z
N MET A 1 28.61 19.97 -7.65
CA MET A 1 28.58 18.88 -8.66
C MET A 1 29.51 19.20 -9.83
N LEU A 2 29.42 20.38 -10.46
CA LEU A 2 30.33 20.79 -11.55
C LEU A 2 31.82 20.70 -11.16
N ASP A 3 32.19 21.21 -9.99
CA ASP A 3 33.57 21.15 -9.47
C ASP A 3 34.09 19.72 -9.26
N MET A 4 33.18 18.74 -9.21
CA MET A 4 33.51 17.32 -9.07
C MET A 4 33.69 16.61 -10.42
N GLY A 5 33.59 17.35 -11.55
CA GLY A 5 33.68 16.78 -12.90
C GLY A 5 32.41 16.08 -13.38
N ALA A 6 31.28 16.27 -12.69
CA ALA A 6 30.01 15.67 -13.07
C ALA A 6 29.28 16.49 -14.13
N GLU A 7 28.58 15.79 -15.01
CA GLU A 7 27.64 16.40 -15.95
C GLU A 7 26.36 16.81 -15.20
N VAL A 8 26.08 18.11 -15.11
CA VAL A 8 24.91 18.62 -14.36
C VAL A 8 23.76 18.95 -15.31
N SER A 9 22.55 18.64 -14.89
CA SER A 9 21.30 19.04 -15.55
C SER A 9 20.27 19.50 -14.53
N TYR A 10 19.50 20.52 -14.90
CA TYR A 10 18.39 21.04 -14.13
C TYR A 10 17.09 20.61 -14.80
N GLN A 11 16.15 20.09 -14.02
CA GLN A 11 14.86 19.67 -14.52
C GLN A 11 13.76 20.46 -13.83
N LYS A 12 13.02 21.26 -14.61
CA LYS A 12 11.83 21.97 -14.13
C LYS A 12 10.63 21.03 -14.21
N PHE A 13 9.84 20.96 -13.15
CA PHE A 13 8.59 20.20 -13.15
C PHE A 13 7.45 21.03 -12.54
N GLN A 14 6.22 20.74 -12.98
CA GLN A 14 5.03 21.35 -12.38
C GLN A 14 4.51 20.47 -11.24
N PRO A 15 4.13 21.07 -10.10
CA PRO A 15 3.39 20.35 -9.08
C PRO A 15 1.96 20.12 -9.56
N GLU A 16 1.64 18.90 -10.00
CA GLU A 16 0.26 18.58 -10.35
C GLU A 16 -0.67 18.70 -9.12
N GLY A 17 -1.91 19.17 -9.34
CA GLY A 17 -2.96 19.06 -8.34
C GLY A 17 -3.38 17.61 -8.15
N ASN A 18 -3.68 17.20 -6.91
CA ASN A 18 -4.30 15.89 -6.61
C ASN A 18 -5.76 15.88 -7.09
N HIS A 19 -6.00 15.95 -8.40
CA HIS A 19 -7.35 15.83 -8.94
C HIS A 19 -7.64 14.35 -9.21
N PHE A 20 -8.64 13.82 -8.50
CA PHE A 20 -9.15 12.49 -8.79
C PHE A 20 -9.67 12.43 -10.22
N HIS A 21 -9.17 11.48 -11.01
CA HIS A 21 -9.75 11.15 -12.31
C HIS A 21 -9.96 9.63 -12.39
N PRO A 22 -11.21 9.14 -12.48
CA PRO A 22 -11.52 7.71 -12.38
C PRO A 22 -10.80 6.84 -13.40
N LEU A 23 -10.57 7.37 -14.61
CA LEU A 23 -9.89 6.64 -15.68
C LEU A 23 -8.36 6.63 -15.52
N HIS A 24 -7.80 7.45 -14.63
CA HIS A 24 -6.36 7.54 -14.40
C HIS A 24 -5.79 6.29 -13.69
N PHE A 25 -6.69 5.46 -13.12
CA PHE A 25 -6.39 4.11 -12.63
C PHE A 25 -6.01 3.14 -13.75
N PHE A 26 -6.50 3.36 -14.98
CA PHE A 26 -6.28 2.49 -16.13
C PHE A 26 -5.31 3.08 -17.16
N SER A 27 -4.90 4.32 -16.98
CA SER A 27 -3.85 4.95 -17.80
C SER A 27 -2.48 4.64 -17.22
N GLY A 28 -1.48 4.42 -18.10
CA GLY A 28 -0.06 4.34 -17.72
C GLY A 28 0.46 5.63 -17.04
N PRO A 29 1.77 5.73 -16.75
CA PRO A 29 2.37 6.99 -16.30
C PRO A 29 2.03 8.05 -17.34
N ALA A 30 1.12 8.96 -17.00
CA ALA A 30 0.59 9.92 -17.95
C ALA A 30 1.71 10.89 -18.34
N SER A 31 1.84 11.13 -19.64
CA SER A 31 2.45 12.34 -20.15
C SER A 31 1.72 13.53 -19.52
N PHE A 32 2.43 14.29 -18.69
CA PHE A 32 1.96 15.50 -18.03
C PHE A 32 1.07 16.32 -18.96
N THR A 33 -0.24 16.26 -18.75
CA THR A 33 -1.19 17.04 -19.56
C THR A 33 -1.08 18.50 -19.12
N ASN A 34 -0.58 19.35 -20.02
CA ASN A 34 -0.52 20.80 -19.90
C ASN A 34 -1.86 21.38 -19.40
N LEU A 35 -1.97 21.66 -18.10
CA LEU A 35 -2.98 22.59 -17.60
C LEU A 35 -2.46 24.02 -17.81
N GLY A 36 -3.27 24.84 -18.47
CA GLY A 36 -2.90 26.15 -18.99
C GLY A 36 -2.55 27.24 -17.96
N ASN A 37 -1.92 28.31 -18.46
CA ASN A 37 -1.53 29.56 -17.80
C ASN A 37 -1.03 29.44 -16.36
N VAL A 38 0.12 28.78 -16.19
CA VAL A 38 0.83 28.68 -14.92
C VAL A 38 1.87 29.80 -14.81
N SER A 39 1.82 30.57 -13.72
CA SER A 39 2.82 31.60 -13.39
C SER A 39 4.20 30.97 -13.16
N CYS A 40 5.29 31.56 -13.65
CA CYS A 40 6.66 31.06 -13.49
C CYS A 40 7.12 30.85 -12.02
N ALA A 41 6.36 31.34 -11.02
CA ALA A 41 6.65 31.21 -9.59
C ALA A 41 6.28 29.85 -8.96
N SER A 42 5.58 28.95 -9.66
CA SER A 42 5.03 27.71 -9.08
C SER A 42 5.73 26.41 -9.52
N TYR A 43 6.95 26.48 -10.06
CA TYR A 43 7.68 25.31 -10.55
C TYR A 43 8.67 24.78 -9.52
N GLY A 44 8.80 23.45 -9.47
CA GLY A 44 9.89 22.77 -8.77
C GLY A 44 11.10 22.55 -9.68
N VAL A 45 12.29 22.49 -9.08
CA VAL A 45 13.53 22.27 -9.83
C VAL A 45 14.35 21.15 -9.20
N ASN A 46 14.49 20.05 -9.93
CA ASN A 46 15.42 18.99 -9.56
C ASN A 46 16.81 19.28 -10.14
N VAL A 47 17.85 18.92 -9.39
CA VAL A 47 19.25 19.01 -9.84
C VAL A 47 19.80 17.60 -9.93
N ALA A 48 20.26 17.19 -11.12
CA ALA A 48 20.89 15.90 -11.33
C ALA A 48 22.35 16.09 -11.75
N GLY A 49 23.26 15.32 -11.15
CA GLY A 49 24.66 15.22 -11.54
C GLY A 49 25.01 13.80 -11.97
N ILE A 50 25.66 13.63 -13.12
CA ILE A 50 26.04 12.32 -13.67
C ILE A 50 27.57 12.19 -13.66
N ILE A 51 28.06 11.11 -13.07
CA ILE A 51 29.46 10.66 -13.16
C ILE A 51 29.50 9.45 -14.09
N ARG A 52 30.36 9.50 -15.10
CA ARG A 52 30.60 8.37 -16.01
C ARG A 52 31.52 7.34 -15.38
N ALA A 53 31.15 6.07 -15.48
CA ALA A 53 31.96 4.98 -14.97
C ALA A 53 33.23 4.79 -15.81
N PRO A 54 34.43 4.75 -15.21
CA PRO A 54 35.69 4.55 -15.93
C PRO A 54 35.84 3.14 -16.52
N ARG A 55 35.14 2.13 -15.99
CA ARG A 55 35.13 0.75 -16.50
C ARG A 55 33.80 0.36 -17.16
N GLY A 56 32.84 1.28 -17.21
CA GLY A 56 31.52 1.03 -17.79
C GLY A 56 31.46 1.45 -19.25
N ASP A 57 30.50 0.89 -19.98
CA ASP A 57 30.17 1.30 -21.35
C ASP A 57 29.06 2.37 -21.38
N GLY A 58 28.68 2.90 -20.20
CA GLY A 58 27.63 3.91 -20.03
C GLY A 58 26.20 3.37 -20.21
N LYS A 59 25.99 2.05 -20.32
CA LYS A 59 24.65 1.46 -20.55
C LYS A 59 23.85 1.17 -19.29
N GLU A 60 24.47 1.23 -18.12
CA GLU A 60 23.82 1.04 -16.83
C GLU A 60 24.17 2.17 -15.87
N SER A 61 23.24 2.48 -14.98
CA SER A 61 23.42 3.52 -13.97
C SER A 61 22.85 3.14 -12.60
N ILE A 62 23.36 3.77 -11.54
CA ILE A 62 22.84 3.69 -10.18
C ILE A 62 22.43 5.10 -9.77
N VAL A 63 21.22 5.26 -9.24
CA VAL A 63 20.68 6.56 -8.83
C VAL A 63 20.78 6.73 -7.31
N LEU A 64 21.43 7.78 -6.87
CA LEU A 64 21.43 8.27 -5.50
C LEU A 64 20.46 9.45 -5.41
N VAL A 65 19.45 9.40 -4.54
CA VAL A 65 18.47 10.48 -4.39
C VAL A 65 18.59 11.11 -3.01
N THR A 66 18.60 12.43 -2.96
CA THR A 66 18.48 13.22 -1.72
C THR A 66 17.38 14.26 -1.87
N PRO A 67 16.22 14.08 -1.22
CA PRO A 67 15.21 15.12 -1.10
C PRO A 67 15.76 16.31 -0.29
N TYR A 68 15.52 17.53 -0.75
CA TYR A 68 15.99 18.76 -0.10
C TYR A 68 15.03 19.92 -0.35
N ASP A 69 14.64 20.63 0.71
CA ASP A 69 13.84 21.86 0.60
C ASP A 69 14.78 23.05 0.42
N PHE A 70 14.77 23.63 -0.77
CA PHE A 70 15.64 24.76 -1.11
C PHE A 70 15.29 26.07 -0.39
N ILE A 71 14.10 26.18 0.22
CA ILE A 71 13.63 27.40 0.90
C ILE A 71 13.76 27.24 2.42
N ASN A 72 13.17 26.18 2.97
CA ASN A 72 13.05 25.96 4.42
C ASN A 72 13.84 24.75 4.91
N GLY A 73 14.84 24.31 4.14
CA GLY A 73 15.66 23.13 4.45
C GLY A 73 16.18 23.14 5.88
N GLY A 74 15.77 22.14 6.65
CA GLY A 74 16.23 21.96 8.04
C GLY A 74 17.65 21.40 8.09
N ASP A 75 18.28 21.51 9.27
CA ASP A 75 19.64 21.01 9.51
C ASP A 75 19.81 19.55 9.03
N TYR A 76 18.85 18.67 9.33
CA TYR A 76 18.91 17.25 8.94
C TYR A 76 18.84 17.03 7.42
N GLU A 77 18.12 17.86 6.66
CA GLU A 77 18.11 17.76 5.20
C GLU A 77 19.46 18.21 4.62
N ALA A 78 20.04 19.28 5.17
CA ALA A 78 21.39 19.70 4.84
C ALA A 78 22.43 18.61 5.18
N LEU A 79 22.25 17.88 6.28
CA LEU A 79 23.08 16.72 6.63
C LEU A 79 22.94 15.59 5.60
N SER A 80 21.72 15.32 5.13
CA SER A 80 21.47 14.33 4.07
C SER A 80 22.23 14.69 2.79
N LEU A 81 22.15 15.97 2.40
CA LEU A 81 22.88 16.51 1.26
C LEU A 81 24.40 16.42 1.47
N GLY A 82 24.90 16.67 2.69
CA GLY A 82 26.31 16.55 3.04
C GLY A 82 26.87 15.14 2.89
N ILE A 83 26.14 14.13 3.39
CA ILE A 83 26.51 12.70 3.23
C ILE A 83 26.56 12.34 1.75
N ALA A 84 25.52 12.68 0.98
CA ALA A 84 25.44 12.35 -0.43
C ALA A 84 26.50 13.09 -1.26
N SER A 85 26.76 14.36 -0.97
CA SER A 85 27.80 15.16 -1.63
C SER A 85 29.20 14.58 -1.37
N SER A 86 29.50 14.21 -0.12
CA SER A 86 30.77 13.57 0.23
C SER A 86 30.96 12.24 -0.47
N LEU A 87 29.90 11.42 -0.52
CA LEU A 87 29.92 10.14 -1.23
C LEU A 87 30.08 10.34 -2.74
N PHE A 88 29.34 11.28 -3.33
CA PHE A 88 29.43 11.58 -4.76
C PHE A 88 30.82 12.07 -5.17
N SER A 89 31.45 12.91 -4.32
CA SER A 89 32.84 13.35 -4.49
C SER A 89 33.84 12.18 -4.45
N LEU A 90 33.62 11.21 -3.54
CA LEU A 90 34.40 9.98 -3.52
C LEU A 90 34.20 9.19 -4.81
N LEU A 91 32.96 8.94 -5.21
CA LEU A 91 32.60 8.17 -6.40
C LEU A 91 33.13 8.80 -7.70
N ALA A 92 33.27 10.13 -7.76
CA ALA A 92 33.88 10.81 -8.91
C ALA A 92 35.36 10.47 -9.10
N ARG A 93 36.05 10.02 -8.04
CA ARG A 93 37.51 9.79 -8.04
C ARG A 93 37.88 8.31 -8.12
N VAL A 94 36.93 7.40 -7.91
CA VAL A 94 37.23 5.97 -7.87
C VAL A 94 37.34 5.39 -9.28
N THR A 95 38.23 4.40 -9.43
CA THR A 95 38.50 3.74 -10.72
C THR A 95 37.79 2.41 -10.90
N TRP A 96 36.99 1.97 -9.91
CA TRP A 96 36.34 0.66 -9.89
C TRP A 96 34.87 0.68 -10.34
N LEU A 97 34.28 1.86 -10.59
CA LEU A 97 32.92 1.97 -11.09
C LEU A 97 32.79 1.36 -12.49
N SER A 98 31.78 0.52 -12.66
CA SER A 98 31.36 -0.12 -13.92
C SER A 98 29.98 0.38 -14.38
N LYS A 99 29.22 1.05 -13.51
CA LYS A 99 27.93 1.69 -13.81
C LYS A 99 27.99 3.18 -13.51
N ASP A 100 27.37 3.99 -14.37
CA ASP A 100 27.30 5.44 -14.19
C ASP A 100 26.59 5.78 -12.87
N ILE A 101 26.98 6.85 -12.20
CA ILE A 101 26.33 7.30 -10.96
C ILE A 101 25.55 8.57 -11.26
N ILE A 102 24.25 8.54 -10.96
CA ILE A 102 23.39 9.72 -11.02
C ILE A 102 23.11 10.14 -9.58
N TRP A 103 23.42 11.39 -9.22
CA TRP A 103 22.97 11.99 -7.97
C TRP A 103 21.86 13.00 -8.25
N LEU A 104 20.65 12.67 -7.80
CA LEU A 104 19.45 13.48 -7.91
C LEU A 104 19.16 14.20 -6.59
N VAL A 105 19.26 15.52 -6.59
CA VAL A 105 18.74 16.38 -5.52
C VAL A 105 17.31 16.76 -5.89
N ALA A 106 16.36 16.16 -5.18
CA ALA A 106 14.93 16.25 -5.46
C ALA A 106 14.29 17.38 -4.63
N ASP A 107 13.52 18.25 -5.26
CA ASP A 107 12.91 19.43 -4.62
C ASP A 107 11.73 19.05 -3.70
N SER A 108 12.00 18.84 -2.41
CA SER A 108 11.03 18.28 -1.46
C SER A 108 9.90 19.25 -1.06
N ARG A 109 9.92 20.51 -1.53
CA ARG A 109 8.85 21.51 -1.30
C ARG A 109 7.47 21.02 -1.74
N TYR A 110 7.43 20.13 -2.73
CA TYR A 110 6.21 19.55 -3.29
C TYR A 110 5.99 18.09 -2.84
N GLY A 111 6.61 17.70 -1.72
CA GLY A 111 6.67 16.33 -1.21
C GLY A 111 7.84 15.54 -1.82
N ASP A 112 8.20 14.43 -1.19
CA ASP A 112 9.40 13.68 -1.59
C ASP A 112 9.21 12.86 -2.89
N TYR A 113 8.01 12.32 -3.12
CA TYR A 113 7.74 11.40 -4.22
C TYR A 113 7.66 12.09 -5.58
N ARG A 114 6.90 13.19 -5.66
CA ARG A 114 6.54 13.83 -6.94
C ARG A 114 7.74 14.34 -7.73
N PRO A 115 8.74 15.00 -7.12
CA PRO A 115 9.92 15.47 -7.85
C PRO A 115 10.67 14.30 -8.48
N VAL A 116 10.78 13.16 -7.77
CA VAL A 116 11.42 11.95 -8.27
C VAL A 116 10.60 11.31 -9.39
N ALA A 117 9.28 11.23 -9.24
CA ALA A 117 8.38 10.73 -10.28
C ALA A 117 8.47 11.57 -11.56
N ALA A 118 8.48 12.89 -11.44
CA ALA A 118 8.66 13.80 -12.57
C ALA A 118 10.01 13.62 -13.28
N TRP A 119 11.09 13.46 -12.51
CA TRP A 119 12.41 13.16 -13.06
C TRP A 119 12.45 11.84 -13.80
N LEU A 120 11.86 10.78 -13.24
CA LEU A 120 11.82 9.47 -13.88
C LEU A 120 10.98 9.46 -15.16
N THR A 121 9.86 10.18 -15.18
CA THR A 121 9.05 10.32 -16.39
C THR A 121 9.84 10.97 -17.52
N GLU A 122 10.57 12.05 -17.27
CA GLU A 122 11.42 12.65 -18.32
C GLU A 122 12.60 11.75 -18.70
N TYR A 123 13.16 11.02 -17.72
CA TYR A 123 14.26 10.07 -17.94
C TYR A 123 13.87 8.95 -18.92
N HIS A 124 12.70 8.34 -18.70
CA HIS A 124 12.22 7.18 -19.46
C HIS A 124 11.38 7.56 -20.69
N THR A 125 10.67 8.69 -20.65
CA THR A 125 9.82 9.18 -21.74
C THR A 125 10.21 10.62 -22.11
N PRO A 126 11.27 10.81 -22.91
CA PRO A 126 11.67 12.15 -23.34
C PRO A 126 10.60 12.74 -24.27
N SER A 127 10.00 13.85 -23.87
CA SER A 127 9.17 14.67 -24.75
C SER A 127 10.10 15.54 -25.61
N PHE A 128 10.13 15.30 -26.92
CA PHE A 128 10.83 16.16 -27.88
C PHE A 128 9.97 17.35 -28.34
N GLU A 129 8.74 17.48 -27.83
CA GLU A 129 7.87 18.61 -28.11
C GLU A 129 8.35 19.83 -27.31
N VAL A 130 8.57 20.94 -28.04
CA VAL A 130 8.88 22.25 -27.48
C VAL A 130 7.72 22.67 -26.60
N SER A 131 7.83 22.39 -25.31
CA SER A 131 6.81 22.71 -24.34
C SER A 131 6.73 24.23 -24.17
N ASP A 132 5.53 24.78 -23.97
CA ASP A 132 5.30 26.19 -23.60
C ASP A 132 6.02 26.60 -22.28
N LEU A 133 6.60 25.63 -21.55
CA LEU A 133 7.56 25.85 -20.44
C LEU A 133 8.80 26.68 -20.85
N SER A 134 9.14 26.68 -22.14
CA SER A 134 10.20 27.54 -22.71
C SER A 134 9.92 29.04 -22.58
N LYS A 135 8.68 29.46 -22.29
CA LYS A 135 8.33 30.86 -22.00
C LYS A 135 8.85 31.36 -20.64
N CYS A 136 9.19 30.47 -19.71
CA CYS A 136 9.81 30.78 -18.42
C CYS A 136 11.33 30.51 -18.41
N ASP A 137 11.97 30.33 -19.58
CA ASP A 137 13.42 30.13 -19.69
C ASP A 137 14.17 31.46 -19.73
N GLU A 138 14.62 31.91 -18.56
CA GLU A 138 15.79 32.80 -18.44
C GLU A 138 17.12 32.00 -18.30
N LEU A 139 17.05 30.65 -18.28
CA LEU A 139 18.21 29.76 -18.18
C LEU A 139 18.58 29.25 -19.58
N ASN A 140 19.88 29.29 -19.91
CA ASN A 140 20.40 29.06 -21.25
C ASN A 140 19.89 27.75 -21.90
N PRO A 141 19.63 27.74 -23.22
CA PRO A 141 19.21 26.55 -24.00
C PRO A 141 20.26 25.42 -24.06
N SER A 142 21.38 25.54 -23.33
CA SER A 142 22.42 24.52 -23.16
C SER A 142 22.16 23.54 -22.01
N ASP A 143 21.16 23.79 -21.15
CA ASP A 143 20.78 22.90 -20.04
C ASP A 143 19.80 21.80 -20.50
N SER A 144 20.14 21.08 -21.57
CA SER A 144 19.37 19.92 -22.03
C SER A 144 19.37 18.82 -20.96
N PHE A 145 18.21 18.22 -20.70
CA PHE A 145 18.07 17.07 -19.80
C PHE A 145 19.09 15.97 -20.16
N ARG A 146 19.94 15.61 -19.21
CA ARG A 146 21.00 14.62 -19.42
C ARG A 146 20.58 13.25 -18.92
N ARG A 147 21.04 12.21 -19.63
CA ARG A 147 20.75 10.81 -19.31
C ARG A 147 22.00 9.98 -19.21
N ALA A 148 21.89 8.92 -18.41
CA ALA A 148 22.84 7.83 -18.38
C ALA A 148 22.17 6.55 -18.90
N GLY A 149 22.84 5.42 -18.71
CA GLY A 149 22.30 4.12 -19.04
C GLY A 149 21.06 3.73 -18.25
N THR A 150 20.54 2.54 -18.52
CA THR A 150 19.39 1.95 -17.81
C THR A 150 19.63 1.93 -16.30
N VAL A 151 18.66 2.38 -15.51
CA VAL A 151 18.82 2.41 -14.05
C VAL A 151 18.75 0.99 -13.50
N ALA A 152 19.82 0.56 -12.85
CA ALA A 152 19.94 -0.77 -12.25
C ALA A 152 19.29 -0.82 -10.86
N ALA A 153 19.57 0.17 -10.02
CA ALA A 153 18.95 0.34 -8.71
C ALA A 153 19.00 1.81 -8.27
N ALA A 154 18.19 2.16 -7.27
CA ALA A 154 18.23 3.48 -6.65
C ALA A 154 18.28 3.43 -5.12
N LEU A 155 19.00 4.38 -4.53
CA LEU A 155 19.10 4.54 -3.08
C LEU A 155 18.68 5.95 -2.72
N VAL A 156 17.67 6.10 -1.88
CA VAL A 156 17.28 7.39 -1.35
C VAL A 156 17.85 7.55 0.05
N VAL A 157 18.52 8.67 0.31
CA VAL A 157 19.20 8.94 1.57
C VAL A 157 18.53 10.09 2.27
N LYS A 158 18.10 9.86 3.51
CA LYS A 158 17.57 10.87 4.42
C LYS A 158 18.22 10.73 5.79
N VAL A 159 18.50 11.84 6.43
CA VAL A 159 18.85 11.94 7.85
C VAL A 159 17.61 12.44 8.56
N ASP A 160 17.25 11.78 9.65
CA ASP A 160 16.14 12.19 10.50
C ASP A 160 16.61 12.90 11.75
N GLY A 161 15.63 13.41 12.50
CA GLY A 161 15.78 13.77 13.89
C GLY A 161 16.30 12.64 14.79
N ARG A 162 16.39 12.96 16.08
CA ARG A 162 16.96 12.09 17.12
C ARG A 162 16.31 10.70 17.14
N SER A 163 17.15 9.67 17.25
CA SER A 163 16.70 8.31 17.54
C SER A 163 15.96 8.25 18.89
N GLU A 164 14.80 7.58 18.90
CA GLU A 164 14.05 7.29 20.14
C GLU A 164 14.83 6.36 21.07
N ARG A 165 15.76 5.57 20.51
CA ARG A 165 16.67 4.71 21.27
C ARG A 165 17.99 5.42 21.50
N PHE A 166 18.69 5.03 22.57
CA PHE A 166 20.07 5.45 22.81
C PHE A 166 21.05 4.71 21.87
N GLU A 167 20.75 4.60 20.58
CA GLU A 167 21.55 3.94 19.54
C GLU A 167 21.35 4.64 18.19
N ASP A 168 22.34 4.56 17.30
CA ASP A 168 22.23 5.06 15.93
C ASP A 168 21.38 4.08 15.11
N THR A 169 20.28 4.56 14.55
CA THR A 169 19.31 3.70 13.87
C THR A 169 19.27 3.93 12.38
N LEU A 170 19.08 2.86 11.61
CA LEU A 170 18.78 2.90 10.19
C LEU A 170 17.35 2.40 9.97
N SER A 171 16.48 3.25 9.45
CA SER A 171 15.13 2.86 9.02
C SER A 171 15.15 2.52 7.55
N ILE A 172 14.61 1.37 7.18
CA ILE A 172 14.47 0.95 5.78
C ILE A 172 12.98 1.06 5.40
N TYR A 173 12.71 1.80 4.33
CA TYR A 173 11.39 1.92 3.72
C TYR A 173 11.46 1.34 2.30
N ALA A 174 10.52 0.46 1.97
CA ALA A 174 10.55 -0.34 0.75
C ALA A 174 9.20 -0.47 0.05
N GLU A 175 8.10 -0.18 0.74
CA GLU A 175 6.74 -0.28 0.23
C GLU A 175 6.49 0.78 -0.86
N ALA A 176 6.26 0.30 -2.09
CA ALA A 176 5.96 1.14 -3.24
C ALA A 176 4.45 1.13 -3.58
N SER A 177 4.11 1.72 -4.73
CA SER A 177 2.75 1.82 -5.24
C SER A 177 2.08 0.44 -5.33
N ASN A 178 0.82 0.35 -4.88
CA ASN A 178 0.01 -0.88 -4.90
C ASN A 178 0.64 -2.10 -4.21
N GLY A 179 1.47 -1.89 -3.20
CA GLY A 179 2.05 -2.98 -2.39
C GLY A 179 3.21 -3.71 -3.08
N GLN A 180 3.74 -3.14 -4.15
CA GLN A 180 4.95 -3.65 -4.79
C GLN A 180 6.17 -3.43 -3.90
N MET A 181 7.11 -4.38 -3.94
CA MET A 181 8.31 -4.38 -3.12
C MET A 181 9.58 -4.49 -3.99
N PRO A 182 10.71 -3.86 -3.60
CA PRO A 182 12.02 -4.09 -4.19
C PRO A 182 12.46 -5.52 -4.09
N ASN A 183 13.41 -5.90 -4.94
CA ASN A 183 14.04 -7.19 -4.77
C ASN A 183 14.63 -7.29 -3.35
N LEU A 184 14.27 -8.37 -2.66
CA LEU A 184 14.65 -8.61 -1.27
C LEU A 184 16.18 -8.58 -1.06
N ASP A 185 16.97 -8.96 -2.06
CA ASP A 185 18.43 -8.93 -1.98
C ASP A 185 18.97 -7.53 -1.71
N LEU A 186 18.34 -6.49 -2.27
CA LEU A 186 18.73 -5.11 -2.01
C LEU A 186 18.55 -4.75 -0.52
N ILE A 187 17.42 -5.14 0.07
CA ILE A 187 17.16 -4.95 1.50
C ILE A 187 18.15 -5.76 2.35
N ASN A 188 18.38 -7.02 2.00
CA ASN A 188 19.27 -7.91 2.73
C ASN A 188 20.72 -7.41 2.73
N VAL A 189 21.22 -6.93 1.58
CA VAL A 189 22.56 -6.34 1.47
C VAL A 189 22.69 -5.12 2.37
N VAL A 190 21.72 -4.20 2.34
CA VAL A 190 21.74 -3.03 3.21
C VAL A 190 21.67 -3.42 4.67
N ASN A 191 20.74 -4.29 5.06
CA ASN A 191 20.60 -4.75 6.44
C ASN A 191 21.89 -5.44 6.92
N TYR A 192 22.48 -6.31 6.09
CA TYR A 192 23.73 -6.99 6.42
C TYR A 192 24.89 -6.01 6.65
N LEU A 193 25.10 -5.05 5.73
CA LEU A 193 26.15 -4.05 5.85
C LEU A 193 25.92 -3.10 7.03
N ALA A 194 24.67 -2.68 7.26
CA ALA A 194 24.31 -1.80 8.35
C ALA A 194 24.60 -2.44 9.71
N VAL A 195 24.16 -3.68 9.92
CA VAL A 195 24.36 -4.39 11.20
C VAL A 195 25.81 -4.83 11.39
N HIS A 196 26.39 -5.52 10.40
CA HIS A 196 27.66 -6.24 10.59
C HIS A 196 28.90 -5.41 10.27
N ARG A 197 28.78 -4.36 9.44
CA ARG A 197 29.93 -3.50 9.11
C ARG A 197 29.91 -2.15 9.79
N GLN A 198 28.73 -1.54 9.93
CA GLN A 198 28.60 -0.16 10.41
C GLN A 198 28.02 -0.05 11.83
N GLY A 199 27.50 -1.15 12.39
CA GLY A 199 26.97 -1.19 13.75
C GLY A 199 25.69 -0.37 13.94
N PHE A 200 24.90 -0.17 12.87
CA PHE A 200 23.59 0.46 12.98
C PHE A 200 22.55 -0.52 13.52
N TYR A 201 21.65 -0.01 14.35
CA TYR A 201 20.42 -0.73 14.68
C TYR A 201 19.40 -0.53 13.55
N VAL A 202 19.14 -1.59 12.78
CA VAL A 202 18.20 -1.51 11.66
C VAL A 202 16.77 -1.66 12.18
N LYS A 203 15.86 -0.78 11.73
CA LYS A 203 14.44 -0.83 12.05
C LYS A 203 13.59 -0.81 10.78
N VAL A 204 12.47 -1.51 10.86
CA VAL A 204 11.35 -1.46 9.91
C VAL A 204 10.13 -0.97 10.70
N GLU A 205 9.16 -0.39 10.02
CA GLU A 205 7.93 0.13 10.62
C GLU A 205 7.13 -0.95 11.36
N LYS A 206 6.46 -0.57 12.45
CA LYS A 206 5.71 -1.48 13.33
C LYS A 206 4.44 -0.81 13.81
N VAL A 207 3.38 -1.61 13.95
CA VAL A 207 2.16 -1.18 14.63
C VAL A 207 2.40 -1.22 16.15
N VAL A 208 2.65 -0.04 16.75
CA VAL A 208 3.05 0.08 18.17
C VAL A 208 1.97 -0.46 19.11
N SER A 209 0.68 -0.30 18.79
CA SER A 209 -0.41 -0.80 19.63
C SER A 209 -0.34 -2.33 19.84
N LEU A 210 0.09 -3.07 18.81
CA LEU A 210 0.17 -4.53 18.87
C LEU A 210 1.26 -5.01 19.82
N LEU A 211 2.31 -4.21 20.03
CA LEU A 211 3.35 -4.49 21.03
C LEU A 211 2.80 -4.46 22.46
N SER A 212 1.71 -3.75 22.71
CA SER A 212 1.02 -3.71 24.01
C SER A 212 -0.10 -4.75 24.16
N SER A 213 -0.38 -5.53 23.11
CA SER A 213 -1.49 -6.49 23.09
C SER A 213 -1.24 -7.67 24.02
N SER A 214 -2.05 -7.75 25.09
CA SER A 214 -2.02 -8.89 26.02
C SER A 214 -2.38 -10.21 25.33
N TRP A 215 -3.31 -10.17 24.37
CA TRP A 215 -3.72 -11.37 23.63
C TRP A 215 -2.58 -11.93 22.77
N LEU A 216 -1.88 -11.07 22.00
CA LEU A 216 -0.73 -11.50 21.20
C LEU A 216 0.40 -12.05 22.07
N LYS A 217 0.62 -11.43 23.24
CA LYS A 217 1.59 -11.92 24.22
C LYS A 217 1.23 -13.33 24.69
N THR A 218 -0.02 -13.57 25.11
CA THR A 218 -0.48 -14.91 25.52
C THR A 218 -0.32 -15.94 24.40
N VAL A 219 -0.66 -15.58 23.16
CA VAL A 219 -0.48 -16.48 22.01
C VAL A 219 1.00 -16.79 21.78
N GLY A 220 1.88 -15.79 21.86
CA GLY A 220 3.33 -15.97 21.77
C GLY A 220 3.88 -16.89 22.86
N GLU A 221 3.42 -16.73 24.11
CA GLU A 221 3.79 -17.60 25.23
C GLU A 221 3.35 -19.06 25.02
N ILE A 222 2.16 -19.27 24.44
CA ILE A 222 1.67 -20.60 24.06
C ILE A 222 2.58 -21.22 22.99
N PHE A 223 2.91 -20.49 21.92
CA PHE A 223 3.82 -20.99 20.88
C PHE A 223 5.21 -21.30 21.42
N GLU A 224 5.72 -20.47 22.33
CA GLU A 224 6.99 -20.72 22.99
C GLU A 224 6.94 -21.99 23.86
N ALA A 225 5.86 -22.18 24.63
CA ALA A 225 5.65 -23.37 25.45
C ALA A 225 5.55 -24.65 24.60
N VAL A 226 4.77 -24.64 23.50
CA VAL A 226 4.67 -25.76 22.57
C VAL A 226 6.03 -26.03 21.92
N GLY A 227 6.79 -24.98 21.58
CA GLY A 227 8.17 -25.09 21.10
C GLY A 227 9.10 -25.81 22.07
N LYS A 228 9.03 -25.46 23.36
CA LYS A 228 9.79 -26.15 24.42
C LYS A 228 9.40 -27.62 24.52
N VAL A 229 8.11 -27.93 24.53
CA VAL A 229 7.61 -29.32 24.57
C VAL A 229 8.08 -30.10 23.32
N ALA A 230 7.98 -29.52 22.13
CA ALA A 230 8.44 -30.14 20.89
C ALA A 230 9.93 -30.50 20.94
N ARG A 231 10.79 -29.61 21.48
CA ARG A 231 12.23 -29.90 21.65
C ARG A 231 12.52 -31.00 22.66
N THR A 232 11.66 -31.17 23.68
CA THR A 232 11.81 -32.32 24.60
C THR A 232 11.49 -33.65 23.92
N LEU A 233 10.61 -33.65 22.92
CA LEU A 233 10.26 -34.86 22.16
C LEU A 233 11.31 -35.19 21.09
N ASN A 234 11.82 -34.18 20.39
CA ASN A 234 12.90 -34.34 19.43
C ASN A 234 13.78 -33.07 19.41
N PRO A 235 15.07 -33.17 19.81
CA PRO A 235 15.99 -32.03 19.82
C PRO A 235 16.19 -31.38 18.44
N ASP A 236 16.02 -32.13 17.35
CA ASP A 236 16.19 -31.63 15.98
C ASP A 236 15.00 -30.78 15.51
N TRP A 237 13.87 -30.83 16.24
CA TRP A 237 12.71 -30.00 15.92
C TRP A 237 12.96 -28.55 16.31
N LYS A 238 13.28 -27.73 15.31
CA LYS A 238 13.39 -26.27 15.43
C LYS A 238 12.03 -25.56 15.51
N PHE A 239 11.07 -26.17 16.21
CA PHE A 239 9.75 -25.61 16.44
C PHE A 239 9.79 -24.63 17.63
N GLY A 240 9.05 -23.52 17.54
CA GLY A 240 8.93 -22.52 18.59
C GLY A 240 9.73 -21.24 18.35
N ILE A 241 9.03 -20.12 18.46
CA ILE A 241 9.55 -18.75 18.38
C ILE A 241 9.46 -18.15 19.79
N PRO A 242 10.47 -17.42 20.29
CA PRO A 242 10.35 -16.69 21.54
C PRO A 242 9.12 -15.77 21.54
N ALA A 243 8.43 -15.63 22.68
CA ALA A 243 7.21 -14.81 22.74
C ALA A 243 7.47 -13.35 22.33
N ALA A 244 8.64 -12.81 22.67
CA ALA A 244 9.08 -11.48 22.26
C ALA A 244 9.23 -11.36 20.73
N ASP A 245 9.94 -12.31 20.10
CA ASP A 245 10.11 -12.37 18.65
C ASP A 245 8.76 -12.55 17.92
N TYR A 246 7.83 -13.33 18.50
CA TYR A 246 6.49 -13.50 17.94
C TYR A 246 5.69 -12.19 17.97
N LEU A 247 5.74 -11.48 19.09
CA LEU A 247 5.05 -10.20 19.29
C LEU A 247 5.61 -9.12 18.35
N GLU A 248 6.92 -8.97 18.31
CA GLU A 248 7.62 -8.02 17.43
C GLU A 248 7.42 -8.38 15.95
N GLY A 249 7.49 -9.67 15.63
CA GLY A 249 7.24 -10.21 14.30
C GLY A 249 5.83 -9.92 13.82
N SER A 250 4.83 -10.11 14.68
CA SER A 250 3.41 -9.85 14.37
C SER A 250 3.13 -8.36 14.19
N ALA A 251 3.73 -7.50 15.03
CA ALA A 251 3.59 -6.04 14.90
C ALA A 251 4.22 -5.50 13.60
N THR A 252 5.37 -6.05 13.21
CA THR A 252 6.05 -5.71 11.95
C THR A 252 5.26 -6.25 10.75
N LEU A 253 4.77 -7.49 10.83
CA LEU A 253 3.96 -8.11 9.78
C LEU A 253 2.67 -7.32 9.52
N ALA A 254 1.98 -6.90 10.58
CA ALA A 254 0.78 -6.08 10.48
C ALA A 254 1.07 -4.73 9.82
N SER A 255 2.20 -4.10 10.15
CA SER A 255 2.65 -2.86 9.51
C SER A 255 2.94 -3.06 8.03
N SER A 256 3.70 -4.11 7.70
CA SER A 256 4.03 -4.48 6.31
C SER A 256 2.77 -4.76 5.49
N LEU A 257 1.82 -5.51 6.03
CA LEU A 257 0.53 -5.78 5.37
C LEU A 257 -0.29 -4.49 5.22
N TYR A 258 -0.35 -3.65 6.24
CA TYR A 258 -1.12 -2.41 6.18
C TYR A 258 -0.56 -1.44 5.14
N SER A 259 0.75 -1.17 5.15
CA SER A 259 1.39 -0.25 4.20
C SER A 259 1.28 -0.76 2.76
N GLN A 260 1.47 -2.07 2.53
CA GLN A 260 1.25 -2.68 1.22
C GLN A 260 -0.23 -2.61 0.78
N ALA A 261 -1.17 -2.85 1.70
CA ALA A 261 -2.59 -2.78 1.41
C ALA A 261 -3.04 -1.34 1.12
N LEU A 262 -2.51 -0.32 1.79
CA LEU A 262 -2.78 1.07 1.39
C LEU A 262 -2.30 1.35 -0.04
N GLY A 263 -1.21 0.72 -0.47
CA GLY A 263 -0.66 0.89 -1.81
C GLY A 263 -0.12 2.30 -2.05
N ILE A 264 0.12 3.06 -0.99
CA ILE A 264 0.72 4.38 -1.01
C ILE A 264 2.21 4.21 -0.70
N PRO A 265 3.13 4.72 -1.55
CA PRO A 265 4.56 4.65 -1.30
C PRO A 265 4.96 5.24 0.05
N THR A 266 5.80 4.52 0.81
CA THR A 266 6.34 5.02 2.08
C THR A 266 7.46 6.04 1.90
N GLY A 267 7.91 6.27 0.66
CA GLY A 267 8.90 7.27 0.34
C GLY A 267 9.13 7.47 -1.16
N PRO A 268 10.11 8.32 -1.52
CA PRO A 268 10.46 8.64 -2.91
C PRO A 268 10.90 7.43 -3.75
N HIS A 269 11.38 6.37 -3.10
CA HIS A 269 11.75 5.12 -3.78
C HIS A 269 10.57 4.50 -4.55
N GLY A 270 9.33 4.74 -4.13
CA GLY A 270 8.16 4.15 -4.78
C GLY A 270 8.01 4.57 -6.25
N ALA A 271 8.49 5.75 -6.65
CA ALA A 271 8.39 6.22 -8.03
C ALA A 271 9.23 5.37 -9.00
N PHE A 272 10.32 4.78 -8.51
CA PHE A 272 11.19 3.89 -9.30
C PHE A 272 10.50 2.57 -9.64
N ARG A 273 9.54 2.13 -8.83
CA ARG A 273 8.83 0.87 -9.02
C ARG A 273 7.98 0.88 -10.29
N ASP A 274 7.40 2.02 -10.65
CA ASP A 274 6.63 2.18 -11.89
C ASP A 274 7.48 1.90 -13.15
N TYR A 275 8.80 2.02 -13.04
CA TYR A 275 9.79 1.73 -14.09
C TYR A 275 10.56 0.43 -13.87
N GLN A 276 10.09 -0.44 -12.96
CA GLN A 276 10.74 -1.71 -12.59
C GLN A 276 12.19 -1.54 -12.12
N VAL A 277 12.48 -0.43 -11.45
CA VAL A 277 13.77 -0.17 -10.82
C VAL A 277 13.68 -0.51 -9.33
N ASP A 278 14.61 -1.33 -8.85
CA ASP A 278 14.70 -1.66 -7.43
C ASP A 278 15.26 -0.47 -6.64
N ALA A 279 14.47 0.02 -5.70
CA ALA A 279 14.81 1.20 -4.93
C ALA A 279 14.36 1.08 -3.47
N ILE A 280 15.14 1.67 -2.56
CA ILE A 280 14.80 1.75 -1.13
C ILE A 280 15.11 3.14 -0.59
N THR A 281 14.36 3.56 0.43
CA THR A 281 14.67 4.77 1.19
C THR A 281 15.31 4.41 2.53
N LEU A 282 16.48 4.98 2.76
CA LEU A 282 17.31 4.80 3.94
C LEU A 282 17.24 6.06 4.78
N LYS A 283 16.66 5.93 5.98
CA LYS A 283 16.55 7.03 6.93
C LYS A 283 17.45 6.79 8.13
N VAL A 284 18.55 7.52 8.22
CA VAL A 284 19.54 7.37 9.30
C VAL A 284 19.22 8.37 10.42
N SER A 285 19.12 7.90 11.66
CA SER A 285 18.82 8.74 12.83
C SER A 285 19.96 8.61 13.86
N PRO A 286 20.60 9.72 14.26
CA PRO A 286 21.67 9.68 15.24
C PRO A 286 21.13 9.49 16.66
N ARG A 287 21.92 8.82 17.51
CA ARG A 287 21.64 8.59 18.94
C ARG A 287 21.51 9.90 19.75
N PHE A 288 22.33 10.88 19.42
CA PHE A 288 22.42 12.17 20.11
C PHE A 288 22.22 13.31 19.13
N PRO A 289 21.69 14.46 19.59
CA PRO A 289 21.62 15.65 18.76
C PRO A 289 23.04 16.04 18.28
N PRO A 290 23.14 16.70 17.13
CA PRO A 290 24.39 17.09 16.51
C PRO A 290 25.02 18.27 17.28
N ASP A 291 25.38 18.12 18.55
CA ASP A 291 26.14 19.16 19.30
C ASP A 291 27.65 18.86 19.34
N ASN A 292 28.03 17.57 19.30
CA ASN A 292 29.44 17.17 19.32
C ASN A 292 29.93 16.87 17.90
N LYS A 293 30.76 17.79 17.36
CA LYS A 293 31.35 17.70 16.00
C LYS A 293 32.07 16.37 15.72
N GLY A 294 32.74 15.78 16.72
CA GLY A 294 33.46 14.51 16.54
C GLY A 294 32.52 13.33 16.30
N ARG A 295 31.43 13.24 17.07
CA ARG A 295 30.42 12.18 16.94
C ARG A 295 29.59 12.32 15.68
N GLN A 296 29.27 13.56 15.31
CA GLN A 296 28.65 13.85 14.02
C GLN A 296 29.51 13.30 12.87
N HIS A 297 30.81 13.58 12.87
CA HIS A 297 31.72 13.10 11.83
C HIS A 297 31.75 11.57 11.73
N GLU A 298 31.84 10.88 12.87
CA GLU A 298 31.80 9.41 12.93
C GLU A 298 30.47 8.85 12.39
N PHE A 299 29.35 9.47 12.75
CA PHE A 299 28.04 9.10 12.23
C PHE A 299 27.94 9.29 10.71
N PHE A 300 28.42 10.43 10.18
CA PHE A 300 28.44 10.70 8.74
C PHE A 300 29.33 9.71 7.99
N LEU A 301 30.50 9.40 8.54
CA LEU A 301 31.42 8.45 7.94
C LEU A 301 30.77 7.06 7.83
N ARG A 302 30.13 6.58 8.90
CA ARG A 302 29.41 5.29 8.89
C ARG A 302 28.25 5.27 7.89
N GLY A 303 27.49 6.36 7.80
CA GLY A 303 26.43 6.52 6.80
C GLY A 303 26.96 6.48 5.36
N ALA A 304 28.03 7.23 5.08
CA ALA A 304 28.67 7.24 3.76
C ALA A 304 29.27 5.87 3.40
N GLN A 305 29.91 5.19 4.35
CA GLN A 305 30.48 3.84 4.15
C GLN A 305 29.40 2.78 3.91
N LEU A 306 28.22 2.90 4.56
CA LEU A 306 27.07 2.04 4.27
C LEU A 306 26.62 2.19 2.83
N LEU A 307 26.47 3.44 2.37
CA LEU A 307 26.05 3.75 1.01
C LEU A 307 27.09 3.32 -0.02
N GLU A 308 28.37 3.59 0.23
CA GLU A 308 29.48 3.12 -0.61
C GLU A 308 29.45 1.59 -0.72
N GLY A 309 29.32 0.88 0.40
CA GLY A 309 29.26 -0.58 0.41
C GLY A 309 28.07 -1.12 -0.39
N THR A 310 26.91 -0.45 -0.30
CA THR A 310 25.71 -0.82 -1.06
C THR A 310 25.89 -0.55 -2.55
N ILE A 311 26.36 0.64 -2.92
CA ILE A 311 26.65 1.01 -4.32
C ILE A 311 27.69 0.07 -4.91
N ARG A 312 28.75 -0.26 -4.18
CA ARG A 312 29.77 -1.21 -4.62
C ARG A 312 29.20 -2.61 -4.84
N SER A 313 28.27 -3.04 -3.99
CA SER A 313 27.58 -4.32 -4.15
C SER A 313 26.74 -4.33 -5.44
N VAL A 314 25.94 -3.30 -5.68
CA VAL A 314 25.11 -3.16 -6.91
C VAL A 314 25.98 -2.97 -8.16
N ASN A 315 27.06 -2.20 -8.08
CA ASN A 315 27.99 -1.95 -9.17
C ASN A 315 28.62 -3.25 -9.70
N ASN A 316 28.94 -4.17 -8.79
CA ASN A 316 29.55 -5.45 -9.11
C ASN A 316 28.55 -6.50 -9.62
N LEU A 317 27.25 -6.21 -9.61
CA LEU A 317 26.26 -7.10 -10.23
C LEU A 317 26.38 -7.02 -11.75
N LEU A 318 26.55 -8.17 -12.39
CA LEU A 318 26.55 -8.27 -13.86
C LEU A 318 25.14 -8.29 -14.44
N GLU A 319 24.17 -8.76 -13.65
CA GLU A 319 22.77 -8.87 -14.04
C GLU A 319 21.89 -8.16 -13.00
N LYS A 320 20.70 -7.71 -13.42
CA LYS A 320 19.70 -7.17 -12.50
C LYS A 320 19.31 -8.23 -11.45
N PHE A 321 18.82 -7.80 -10.29
CA PHE A 321 18.32 -8.74 -9.27
C PHE A 321 17.17 -9.59 -9.83
N HIS A 322 17.37 -10.90 -9.97
CA HIS A 322 16.39 -11.78 -10.62
C HIS A 322 16.17 -13.13 -9.92
N GLN A 323 17.04 -13.53 -8.97
CA GLN A 323 16.91 -14.81 -8.25
C GLN A 323 16.01 -14.72 -7.01
N SER A 324 15.89 -13.54 -6.41
CA SER A 324 15.17 -13.32 -5.16
C SER A 324 13.74 -12.83 -5.34
N PHE A 325 12.97 -12.90 -4.26
CA PHE A 325 11.53 -12.63 -4.23
C PHE A 325 11.20 -11.13 -4.36
N PHE A 326 10.16 -10.82 -5.14
CA PHE A 326 9.50 -9.51 -5.21
C PHE A 326 8.19 -9.45 -4.41
N LEU A 327 7.72 -10.61 -3.95
CA LEU A 327 6.49 -10.78 -3.19
C LEU A 327 6.83 -11.38 -1.84
N TYR A 328 6.95 -10.52 -0.83
CA TYR A 328 7.26 -10.91 0.54
C TYR A 328 6.67 -9.93 1.55
N LEU A 329 6.54 -10.41 2.79
CA LEU A 329 6.13 -9.62 3.94
C LEU A 329 7.28 -9.57 4.95
N LEU A 330 7.60 -8.39 5.45
CA LEU A 330 8.65 -8.23 6.45
C LEU A 330 8.11 -8.57 7.84
N THR A 331 8.83 -9.40 8.59
CA THR A 331 8.55 -9.70 10.01
C THR A 331 9.63 -9.12 10.92
N SER A 332 10.81 -8.86 10.37
CA SER A 332 11.88 -8.09 11.03
C SER A 332 12.84 -7.58 9.95
N PRO A 333 13.80 -6.70 10.28
CA PRO A 333 14.79 -6.21 9.31
C PRO A 333 15.56 -7.30 8.55
N GLY A 334 15.70 -8.50 9.13
CA GLY A 334 16.40 -9.64 8.52
C GLY A 334 15.56 -10.91 8.37
N LYS A 335 14.23 -10.85 8.60
CA LYS A 335 13.32 -12.00 8.45
C LYS A 335 12.12 -11.60 7.61
N PHE A 336 11.75 -12.46 6.67
CA PHE A 336 10.65 -12.25 5.75
C PHE A 336 9.81 -13.52 5.59
N ILE A 337 8.59 -13.35 5.11
CA ILE A 337 7.71 -14.44 4.70
C ILE A 337 7.58 -14.36 3.17
N SER A 338 8.03 -15.39 2.46
CA SER A 338 7.90 -15.49 1.01
C SER A 338 6.46 -15.78 0.58
N VAL A 339 6.12 -15.41 -0.65
CA VAL A 339 4.83 -15.74 -1.31
C VAL A 339 4.38 -17.18 -1.15
N GLY A 340 5.29 -18.16 -1.25
CA GLY A 340 4.92 -19.57 -1.15
C GLY A 340 4.33 -19.97 0.22
N VAL A 341 4.63 -19.23 1.28
CA VAL A 341 4.14 -19.53 2.64
C VAL A 341 2.82 -18.83 2.91
N TYR A 342 2.75 -17.52 2.68
CA TYR A 342 1.54 -16.76 3.01
C TYR A 342 0.38 -17.09 2.07
N MET A 343 0.63 -17.49 0.81
CA MET A 343 -0.44 -17.86 -0.13
C MET A 343 -1.22 -19.09 0.33
N ILE A 344 -0.58 -19.99 1.07
CA ILE A 344 -1.25 -21.16 1.66
C ILE A 344 -2.27 -20.71 2.70
N ALA A 345 -1.90 -19.75 3.56
CA ALA A 345 -2.80 -19.21 4.58
C ALA A 345 -4.03 -18.53 3.93
N PHE A 346 -3.80 -17.69 2.91
CA PHE A 346 -4.87 -17.07 2.14
C PHE A 346 -5.79 -18.10 1.47
N ALA A 347 -5.22 -19.11 0.82
CA ALA A 347 -5.99 -20.16 0.16
C ALA A 347 -6.85 -20.94 1.15
N LEU A 348 -6.32 -21.28 2.33
CA LEU A 348 -7.08 -21.95 3.39
C LEU A 348 -8.19 -21.06 3.96
N LEU A 349 -7.95 -19.75 4.07
CA LEU A 349 -8.95 -18.79 4.53
C LEU A 349 -10.12 -18.68 3.52
N VAL A 350 -9.83 -18.69 2.23
CA VAL A 350 -10.82 -18.47 1.17
C VAL A 350 -11.48 -19.77 0.66
N ALA A 351 -10.84 -20.93 0.83
CA ALA A 351 -11.34 -22.25 0.39
C ALA A 351 -12.77 -22.62 0.83
N PRO A 352 -13.26 -22.25 2.04
CA PRO A 352 -14.64 -22.58 2.43
C PRO A 352 -15.71 -21.86 1.59
N LEU A 353 -15.38 -20.73 0.96
CA LEU A 353 -16.35 -19.94 0.19
C LEU A 353 -16.98 -20.76 -0.96
N PRO A 354 -16.23 -21.29 -1.94
CA PRO A 354 -16.82 -22.05 -3.04
C PRO A 354 -17.53 -23.33 -2.56
N MET A 355 -17.02 -23.98 -1.51
CA MET A 355 -17.65 -25.19 -0.94
C MET A 355 -19.04 -24.87 -0.35
N VAL A 356 -19.14 -23.81 0.45
CA VAL A 356 -20.41 -23.38 1.05
C VAL A 356 -21.35 -22.80 0.00
N ALA A 357 -20.83 -22.11 -1.01
CA ALA A 357 -21.64 -21.63 -2.13
C ALA A 357 -22.27 -22.80 -2.90
N ALA A 358 -21.51 -23.87 -3.18
CA ALA A 358 -22.00 -25.06 -3.84
C ALA A 358 -23.03 -25.82 -2.98
N SER A 359 -22.78 -25.98 -1.68
CA SER A 359 -23.70 -26.68 -0.79
C SER A 359 -25.04 -25.95 -0.69
N LEU A 360 -25.03 -24.62 -0.52
CA LEU A 360 -26.25 -23.81 -0.43
C LEU A 360 -27.04 -23.82 -1.75
N TYR A 361 -26.37 -23.89 -2.88
CA TYR A 361 -27.02 -24.05 -4.19
C TYR A 361 -27.74 -25.39 -4.30
N ILE A 362 -27.06 -26.49 -3.97
CA ILE A 362 -27.62 -27.85 -4.03
C ILE A 362 -28.80 -28.02 -3.05
N ASP A 363 -28.67 -27.52 -1.82
CA ASP A 363 -29.76 -27.53 -0.83
C ASP A 363 -30.98 -26.71 -1.33
N GLY A 364 -30.71 -25.60 -2.01
CA GLY A 364 -31.73 -24.79 -2.67
C GLY A 364 -32.46 -25.50 -3.81
N CYS A 365 -31.81 -26.46 -4.46
CA CYS A 365 -32.38 -27.29 -5.54
C CYS A 365 -33.11 -28.55 -5.03
N THR A 366 -32.61 -29.21 -3.99
CA THR A 366 -33.16 -30.47 -3.45
C THR A 366 -34.44 -30.30 -2.64
N THR A 367 -34.69 -29.11 -2.10
CA THR A 367 -35.93 -28.77 -1.39
C THR A 367 -37.15 -28.58 -2.31
N GLN A 368 -37.00 -28.78 -3.62
CA GLN A 368 -38.05 -28.63 -4.64
C GLN A 368 -38.34 -29.96 -5.35
N ASN A 369 -39.61 -30.14 -5.76
CA ASN A 369 -40.04 -31.34 -6.48
C ASN A 369 -39.22 -31.53 -7.77
N PRO A 370 -38.79 -32.77 -8.10
CA PRO A 370 -37.91 -33.04 -9.25
C PRO A 370 -38.46 -32.61 -10.61
N ALA A 371 -39.79 -32.41 -10.74
CA ALA A 371 -40.43 -31.90 -11.95
C ALA A 371 -40.24 -30.38 -12.19
N GLU A 372 -39.90 -29.58 -11.17
CA GLU A 372 -39.61 -28.13 -11.30
C GLU A 372 -38.12 -27.82 -11.50
N ASN A 373 -37.24 -28.82 -11.32
CA ASN A 373 -35.79 -28.63 -11.22
C ASN A 373 -35.09 -28.22 -12.53
N LEU A 374 -35.67 -28.48 -13.70
CA LEU A 374 -35.09 -28.02 -14.98
C LEU A 374 -35.47 -26.57 -15.36
N LYS A 375 -36.39 -25.92 -14.64
CA LYS A 375 -36.96 -24.60 -15.00
C LYS A 375 -36.84 -23.53 -13.90
N SER A 376 -36.03 -23.76 -12.88
CA SER A 376 -35.85 -22.80 -11.79
C SER A 376 -34.91 -21.64 -12.19
N TRP A 377 -35.48 -20.55 -12.74
CA TRP A 377 -34.77 -19.29 -13.01
C TRP A 377 -34.36 -18.54 -11.71
N LYS A 378 -34.56 -19.14 -10.53
CA LYS A 378 -34.32 -18.52 -9.21
C LYS A 378 -32.85 -18.15 -9.00
N TRP A 379 -31.91 -18.94 -9.51
CA TRP A 379 -30.48 -18.57 -9.49
C TRP A 379 -30.21 -17.36 -10.36
N LEU A 380 -30.86 -17.26 -11.52
CA LEU A 380 -30.74 -16.10 -12.39
C LEU A 380 -31.26 -14.84 -11.70
N ASP A 381 -32.34 -14.95 -10.93
CA ASP A 381 -32.88 -13.81 -10.17
C ASP A 381 -31.95 -13.37 -9.04
N ALA A 382 -31.35 -14.32 -8.31
CA ALA A 382 -30.29 -14.03 -7.35
C ALA A 382 -29.06 -13.39 -8.03
N ALA A 383 -28.65 -13.90 -9.20
CA ALA A 383 -27.53 -13.37 -9.96
C ALA A 383 -27.78 -11.95 -10.47
N LYS A 384 -28.99 -11.64 -10.96
CA LYS A 384 -29.39 -10.28 -11.33
C LYS A 384 -29.29 -9.33 -10.15
N GLN A 385 -29.74 -9.75 -8.97
CA GLN A 385 -29.67 -8.94 -7.76
C GLN A 385 -28.23 -8.67 -7.33
N VAL A 386 -27.38 -9.70 -7.31
CA VAL A 386 -25.96 -9.56 -7.01
C VAL A 386 -25.29 -8.64 -8.03
N PHE A 387 -25.56 -8.84 -9.32
CA PHE A 387 -25.02 -7.99 -10.39
C PHE A 387 -25.44 -6.52 -10.25
N ALA A 388 -26.73 -6.25 -9.99
CA ALA A 388 -27.24 -4.89 -9.80
C ALA A 388 -26.56 -4.17 -8.63
N LEU A 389 -26.30 -4.86 -7.52
CA LEU A 389 -25.62 -4.28 -6.37
C LEU A 389 -24.11 -4.07 -6.60
N HIS A 390 -23.45 -4.93 -7.38
CA HIS A 390 -22.07 -4.68 -7.81
C HIS A 390 -21.98 -3.50 -8.80
N LEU A 391 -22.94 -3.38 -9.70
CA LEU A 391 -23.05 -2.22 -10.60
C LEU A 391 -23.29 -0.92 -9.82
N LEU A 392 -24.13 -0.95 -8.77
CA LEU A 392 -24.29 0.16 -7.85
C LEU A 392 -22.97 0.51 -7.15
N GLY A 393 -22.23 -0.49 -6.66
CA GLY A 393 -20.90 -0.28 -6.06
C GLY A 393 -19.92 0.42 -7.02
N PHE A 394 -19.91 0.00 -8.28
CA PHE A 394 -19.14 0.67 -9.32
C PHE A 394 -19.55 2.15 -9.49
N ILE A 395 -20.85 2.45 -9.59
CA ILE A 395 -21.34 3.83 -9.70
C ILE A 395 -20.96 4.66 -8.48
N VAL A 396 -21.11 4.10 -7.26
CA VAL A 396 -20.75 4.77 -5.99
C VAL A 396 -19.24 5.08 -5.94
N THR A 397 -18.41 4.22 -6.52
CA THR A 397 -16.96 4.42 -6.66
C THR A 397 -16.62 5.56 -7.63
N LEU A 398 -17.50 5.89 -8.58
CA LEU A 398 -17.28 7.01 -9.50
C LEU A 398 -17.77 8.36 -8.96
N LEU A 399 -18.66 8.37 -7.96
CA LEU A 399 -19.27 9.60 -7.42
C LEU A 399 -18.25 10.65 -6.94
N PRO A 400 -17.14 10.30 -6.26
CA PRO A 400 -16.20 11.32 -5.76
C PRO A 400 -15.65 12.23 -6.85
N TYR A 401 -15.54 11.76 -8.10
CA TYR A 401 -15.13 12.58 -9.24
C TYR A 401 -16.07 13.76 -9.46
N PHE A 402 -17.37 13.49 -9.52
CA PHE A 402 -18.37 14.54 -9.73
C PHE A 402 -18.48 15.46 -8.52
N ILE A 403 -18.34 14.93 -7.30
CA ILE A 403 -18.38 15.73 -6.06
C ILE A 403 -17.20 16.71 -6.01
N CYS A 404 -15.99 16.27 -6.39
CA CYS A 404 -14.80 17.11 -6.37
C CYS A 404 -14.79 18.19 -7.47
N GLN A 405 -15.63 18.07 -8.50
CA GLN A 405 -15.78 19.08 -9.56
C GLN A 405 -16.72 20.23 -9.20
N VAL A 406 -17.52 20.09 -8.12
CA VAL A 406 -18.45 21.15 -7.73
C VAL A 406 -17.67 22.38 -7.24
N PRO A 407 -17.82 23.55 -7.89
CA PRO A 407 -17.09 24.74 -7.51
C PRO A 407 -17.50 25.23 -6.11
N GLY A 408 -16.51 25.52 -5.26
CA GLY A 408 -16.66 26.02 -3.89
C GLY A 408 -15.76 25.28 -2.89
N GLU A 409 -15.19 26.00 -1.92
CA GLU A 409 -14.41 25.41 -0.83
C GLU A 409 -15.32 24.63 0.12
N GLN A 410 -15.55 23.36 -0.19
CA GLN A 410 -16.29 22.45 0.67
C GLN A 410 -15.34 21.69 1.58
N SER A 411 -15.62 21.68 2.88
CA SER A 411 -14.87 20.86 3.84
C SER A 411 -14.99 19.36 3.51
N PRO A 412 -13.98 18.54 3.85
CA PRO A 412 -14.03 17.08 3.66
C PRO A 412 -15.26 16.42 4.30
N THR A 413 -15.73 16.95 5.43
CA THR A 413 -16.95 16.48 6.09
C THR A 413 -18.17 16.67 5.20
N ASN A 414 -18.32 17.83 4.55
CA ASN A 414 -19.46 18.10 3.67
C ASN A 414 -19.44 17.19 2.44
N ARG A 415 -18.26 16.98 1.84
CA ARG A 415 -18.08 16.02 0.74
C ARG A 415 -18.49 14.61 1.13
N SER A 416 -18.11 14.17 2.34
CA SER A 416 -18.50 12.87 2.89
C SER A 416 -20.02 12.74 3.06
N PHE A 417 -20.71 13.79 3.52
CA PHE A 417 -22.16 13.81 3.67
C PHE A 417 -22.86 13.78 2.31
N ILE A 418 -22.39 14.56 1.33
CA ILE A 418 -22.94 14.56 -0.02
C ILE A 418 -22.78 13.17 -0.65
N TRP A 419 -21.61 12.56 -0.53
CA TRP A 419 -21.36 11.20 -1.02
C TRP A 419 -22.26 10.17 -0.34
N ALA A 420 -22.43 10.23 0.98
CA ALA A 420 -23.30 9.32 1.71
C ALA A 420 -24.78 9.49 1.32
N ALA A 421 -25.26 10.73 1.20
CA ALA A 421 -26.64 11.05 0.83
C ALA A 421 -26.95 10.61 -0.61
N THR A 422 -26.06 10.91 -1.55
CA THR A 422 -26.20 10.51 -2.97
C THR A 422 -26.13 8.98 -3.12
N SER A 423 -25.19 8.31 -2.45
CA SER A 423 -25.10 6.84 -2.45
C SER A 423 -26.35 6.19 -1.86
N SER A 424 -26.90 6.74 -0.77
CA SER A 424 -28.14 6.25 -0.15
C SER A 424 -29.35 6.44 -1.06
N SER A 425 -29.41 7.56 -1.79
CA SER A 425 -30.45 7.85 -2.76
C SER A 425 -30.39 6.89 -3.95
N LEU A 426 -29.20 6.60 -4.47
CA LEU A 426 -28.99 5.60 -5.52
C LEU A 426 -29.36 4.18 -5.07
N LEU A 427 -29.04 3.82 -3.82
CA LEU A 427 -29.46 2.54 -3.24
C LEU A 427 -31.00 2.44 -3.19
N LEU A 428 -31.68 3.51 -2.74
CA LEU A 428 -33.15 3.56 -2.70
C LEU A 428 -33.75 3.44 -4.11
N ILE A 429 -33.20 4.15 -5.10
CA ILE A 429 -33.62 4.05 -6.51
C ILE A 429 -33.44 2.61 -7.01
N THR A 430 -32.32 1.96 -6.69
CA THR A 430 -32.06 0.57 -7.07
C THR A 430 -33.09 -0.38 -6.47
N PHE A 431 -33.50 -0.15 -5.22
CA PHE A 431 -34.54 -0.95 -4.57
C PHE A 431 -35.94 -0.75 -5.17
N VAL A 432 -36.25 0.44 -5.71
CA VAL A 432 -37.54 0.73 -6.36
C VAL A 432 -37.57 0.21 -7.80
N THR A 433 -36.46 0.38 -8.53
CA THR A 433 -36.39 0.13 -9.98
C THR A 433 -36.07 -1.32 -10.33
N VAL A 434 -35.26 -2.01 -9.53
CA VAL A 434 -34.89 -3.40 -9.79
C VAL A 434 -35.85 -4.34 -9.05
N PRO A 435 -36.74 -5.05 -9.76
CA PRO A 435 -37.70 -5.96 -9.13
C PRO A 435 -36.94 -7.06 -8.36
N GLY A 436 -37.29 -7.25 -7.08
CA GLY A 436 -36.65 -8.25 -6.21
C GLY A 436 -35.48 -7.72 -5.38
N CYS A 437 -34.93 -6.54 -5.67
CA CYS A 437 -33.87 -5.94 -4.85
C CYS A 437 -34.40 -5.24 -3.58
N SER A 438 -35.70 -4.94 -3.49
CA SER A 438 -36.24 -4.24 -2.34
C SER A 438 -36.33 -5.17 -1.10
N PRO A 439 -35.87 -4.74 0.09
CA PRO A 439 -35.91 -5.56 1.31
C PRO A 439 -37.33 -5.72 1.87
N PHE A 440 -38.29 -4.92 1.40
CA PHE A 440 -39.67 -4.87 1.89
C PHE A 440 -40.70 -5.44 0.90
N SER A 441 -40.29 -5.93 -0.28
CA SER A 441 -41.23 -6.53 -1.22
C SER A 441 -41.72 -7.90 -0.74
N SER A 442 -43.04 -8.05 -0.62
CA SER A 442 -43.72 -9.31 -0.33
C SER A 442 -43.56 -10.37 -1.44
N ARG A 443 -43.09 -9.99 -2.64
CA ARG A 443 -42.79 -10.95 -3.74
C ARG A 443 -41.58 -11.84 -3.46
N LEU A 444 -40.80 -11.53 -2.42
CA LEU A 444 -39.66 -12.35 -1.98
C LEU A 444 -40.08 -13.59 -1.14
N HIS A 445 -41.33 -14.04 -1.26
CA HIS A 445 -41.71 -15.38 -0.77
C HIS A 445 -41.12 -16.52 -1.63
N GLY A 446 -40.48 -16.21 -2.77
CA GLY A 446 -39.95 -17.20 -3.72
C GLY A 446 -38.42 -17.25 -3.91
N ALA A 447 -37.66 -16.24 -3.48
CA ALA A 447 -36.20 -16.25 -3.58
C ALA A 447 -35.59 -16.86 -2.33
N ASN A 448 -35.08 -18.09 -2.44
CA ASN A 448 -34.37 -18.73 -1.34
C ASN A 448 -33.15 -17.89 -0.96
N TRP A 449 -33.16 -17.29 0.24
CA TRP A 449 -32.02 -16.56 0.81
C TRP A 449 -30.71 -17.36 0.74
N ALA A 450 -30.80 -18.70 0.75
CA ALA A 450 -29.69 -19.62 0.55
C ALA A 450 -29.06 -19.52 -0.85
N VAL A 451 -29.88 -19.39 -1.91
CA VAL A 451 -29.41 -19.23 -3.30
C VAL A 451 -28.79 -17.84 -3.48
N LEU A 452 -29.40 -16.79 -2.92
CA LEU A 452 -28.81 -15.44 -2.91
C LEU A 452 -27.46 -15.44 -2.18
N LYS A 453 -27.41 -16.06 -1.01
CA LYS A 453 -26.16 -16.23 -0.24
C LYS A 453 -25.09 -16.99 -1.03
N SER A 454 -25.46 -18.06 -1.74
CA SER A 454 -24.54 -18.81 -2.61
C SER A 454 -23.91 -17.90 -3.67
N VAL A 455 -24.73 -17.13 -4.41
CA VAL A 455 -24.20 -16.23 -5.46
C VAL A 455 -23.34 -15.11 -4.86
N THR A 456 -23.73 -14.53 -3.72
CA THR A 456 -22.93 -13.52 -3.01
C THR A 456 -21.57 -14.08 -2.58
N ILE A 457 -21.53 -15.30 -2.03
CA ILE A 457 -20.28 -15.96 -1.63
C ILE A 457 -19.38 -16.21 -2.85
N SER A 458 -19.95 -16.65 -3.97
CA SER A 458 -19.18 -16.84 -5.21
C SER A 458 -18.62 -15.51 -5.74
N ALA A 459 -19.40 -14.43 -5.70
CA ALA A 459 -18.92 -13.09 -6.09
C ALA A 459 -17.78 -12.60 -5.17
N ALA A 460 -17.92 -12.78 -3.85
CA ALA A 460 -16.87 -12.45 -2.89
C ALA A 460 -15.59 -13.27 -3.13
N PHE A 461 -15.72 -14.57 -3.41
CA PHE A 461 -14.59 -15.45 -3.75
C PHE A 461 -13.84 -14.95 -4.99
N ILE A 462 -14.57 -14.65 -6.07
CA ILE A 462 -13.97 -14.13 -7.32
C ILE A 462 -13.28 -12.79 -7.05
N GLY A 463 -13.94 -11.88 -6.33
CA GLY A 463 -13.38 -10.57 -5.99
C GLY A 463 -12.10 -10.66 -5.18
N LEU A 464 -12.06 -11.54 -4.16
CA LEU A 464 -10.86 -11.78 -3.35
C LEU A 464 -9.73 -12.41 -4.18
N CYS A 465 -10.03 -13.38 -5.04
CA CYS A 465 -9.02 -14.01 -5.91
C CYS A 465 -8.43 -13.01 -6.91
N LEU A 466 -9.27 -12.20 -7.56
CA LEU A 466 -8.80 -11.15 -8.47
C LEU A 466 -7.95 -10.12 -7.72
N MET A 467 -8.40 -9.70 -6.54
CA MET A 467 -7.63 -8.74 -5.74
C MET A 467 -6.29 -9.31 -5.27
N SER A 468 -6.21 -10.62 -4.99
CA SER A 468 -4.96 -11.27 -4.57
C SER A 468 -3.84 -11.20 -5.62
N ILE A 469 -4.21 -11.08 -6.90
CA ILE A 469 -3.28 -10.91 -8.02
C ILE A 469 -2.83 -9.44 -8.13
N ILE A 470 -3.74 -8.49 -7.87
CA ILE A 470 -3.47 -7.05 -8.03
C ILE A 470 -2.71 -6.50 -6.81
N ASN A 471 -3.25 -6.71 -5.60
CA ASN A 471 -2.61 -6.35 -4.35
C ASN A 471 -3.00 -7.38 -3.29
N PHE A 472 -2.07 -8.30 -3.03
CA PHE A 472 -2.24 -9.41 -2.10
C PHE A 472 -2.60 -8.93 -0.69
N ALA A 473 -1.94 -7.89 -0.19
CA ALA A 473 -2.15 -7.42 1.18
C ALA A 473 -3.58 -6.93 1.40
N THR A 474 -4.16 -6.23 0.42
CA THR A 474 -5.58 -5.85 0.46
C THR A 474 -6.50 -7.05 0.39
N ALA A 475 -6.19 -8.05 -0.42
CA ALA A 475 -6.98 -9.27 -0.50
C ALA A 475 -6.95 -10.07 0.81
N GLU A 476 -5.81 -10.14 1.48
CA GLU A 476 -5.66 -10.81 2.78
C GLU A 476 -6.47 -10.09 3.87
N ILE A 477 -6.29 -8.77 4.04
CA ILE A 477 -7.07 -7.97 4.99
C ILE A 477 -8.57 -8.05 4.64
N GLY A 478 -8.89 -7.98 3.35
CA GLY A 478 -10.22 -8.13 2.81
C GLY A 478 -10.84 -9.49 3.12
N ALA A 479 -10.08 -10.57 3.00
CA ALA A 479 -10.52 -11.93 3.29
C ALA A 479 -10.74 -12.14 4.80
N LEU A 480 -9.87 -11.61 5.65
CA LEU A 480 -10.05 -11.63 7.11
C LEU A 480 -11.36 -10.97 7.55
N LEU A 481 -11.89 -10.04 6.75
CA LEU A 481 -13.15 -9.37 7.01
C LEU A 481 -14.35 -10.02 6.29
N LEU A 482 -14.26 -10.22 4.96
CA LEU A 482 -15.35 -10.72 4.13
C LEU A 482 -15.65 -12.20 4.37
N VAL A 483 -14.65 -13.06 4.52
CA VAL A 483 -14.86 -14.51 4.68
C VAL A 483 -15.73 -14.83 5.90
N PRO A 484 -15.38 -14.42 7.14
CA PRO A 484 -16.21 -14.73 8.29
C PRO A 484 -17.60 -14.08 8.19
N MET A 485 -17.69 -12.86 7.65
CA MET A 485 -18.96 -12.17 7.43
C MET A 485 -19.87 -12.97 6.48
N CYS A 486 -19.41 -13.30 5.28
CA CYS A 486 -20.20 -14.03 4.28
C CYS A 486 -20.60 -15.43 4.75
N LEU A 487 -19.73 -16.14 5.47
CA LEU A 487 -20.03 -17.49 5.96
C LEU A 487 -21.06 -17.47 7.11
N MET A 488 -20.96 -16.53 8.04
CA MET A 488 -21.80 -16.49 9.25
C MET A 488 -23.18 -15.87 9.02
N VAL A 489 -23.33 -14.95 8.06
CA VAL A 489 -24.58 -14.24 7.80
C VAL A 489 -25.74 -15.20 7.47
N ARG A 490 -26.86 -15.05 8.19
CA ARG A 490 -28.13 -15.79 8.03
C ARG A 490 -29.29 -14.89 8.46
N PRO A 491 -30.54 -15.18 8.04
CA PRO A 491 -31.70 -14.41 8.47
C PRO A 491 -31.84 -14.38 10.00
N ILE A 492 -31.95 -13.20 10.60
CA ILE A 492 -31.87 -13.03 12.07
C ILE A 492 -33.18 -13.41 12.80
N LYS A 493 -34.34 -13.23 12.15
CA LYS A 493 -35.68 -13.49 12.73
C LYS A 493 -35.84 -14.92 13.29
N PRO A 494 -35.51 -16.00 12.55
CA PRO A 494 -35.64 -17.36 13.05
C PRO A 494 -34.69 -17.63 14.22
N ASP A 495 -33.49 -17.05 14.17
CA ASP A 495 -32.51 -17.24 15.22
C ASP A 495 -32.92 -16.56 16.54
N LEU A 496 -33.54 -15.38 16.47
CA LEU A 496 -34.16 -14.69 17.61
C LEU A 496 -35.41 -15.42 18.14
N ARG A 497 -36.23 -15.98 17.24
CA ARG A 497 -37.45 -16.72 17.60
C ARG A 497 -37.13 -18.03 18.31
N SER A 498 -36.04 -18.70 17.93
CA SER A 498 -35.65 -19.99 18.54
C SER A 498 -35.27 -19.88 20.02
N ARG A 499 -34.87 -18.70 20.51
CA ARG A 499 -34.41 -18.42 21.90
C ARG A 499 -33.31 -19.36 22.47
N ARG A 500 -32.69 -20.21 21.65
CA ARG A 500 -31.58 -21.08 22.06
C ARG A 500 -30.29 -20.28 22.15
N VAL A 501 -29.46 -20.54 23.17
CA VAL A 501 -28.17 -19.84 23.37
C VAL A 501 -27.29 -19.87 22.12
N LYS A 502 -27.15 -21.03 21.48
CA LYS A 502 -26.38 -21.19 20.22
C LYS A 502 -26.93 -20.35 19.06
N SER A 503 -28.24 -20.12 19.05
CA SER A 503 -28.94 -19.33 18.03
C SER A 503 -28.71 -17.83 18.25
N LEU A 504 -28.85 -17.39 19.50
CA LEU A 504 -28.60 -16.02 19.92
C LEU A 504 -27.13 -15.62 19.75
N LEU A 505 -26.19 -16.50 20.12
CA LEU A 505 -24.75 -16.25 19.93
C LEU A 505 -24.40 -16.07 18.46
N ARG A 506 -25.00 -16.88 17.57
CA ARG A 506 -24.78 -16.77 16.13
C ARG A 506 -25.35 -15.46 15.58
N ALA A 507 -26.57 -15.09 15.97
CA ALA A 507 -27.17 -13.82 15.59
C ALA A 507 -26.29 -12.63 16.05
N LEU A 508 -25.79 -12.67 17.28
CA LEU A 508 -24.87 -11.67 17.81
C LEU A 508 -23.57 -11.60 16.99
N CYS A 509 -22.95 -12.75 16.69
CA CYS A 509 -21.72 -12.80 15.89
C CYS A 509 -21.95 -12.23 14.47
N SER A 510 -23.06 -12.58 13.82
CA SER A 510 -23.40 -12.05 12.50
C SER A 510 -23.63 -10.55 12.51
N MET A 511 -24.28 -10.02 13.55
CA MET A 511 -24.44 -8.57 13.72
C MET A 511 -23.08 -7.87 13.90
N VAL A 512 -22.22 -8.38 14.78
CA VAL A 512 -20.88 -7.82 15.02
C VAL A 512 -20.04 -7.84 13.75
N LEU A 513 -20.04 -8.95 13.00
CA LEU A 513 -19.29 -9.09 11.75
C LEU A 513 -19.82 -8.15 10.66
N VAL A 514 -21.13 -7.98 10.53
CA VAL A 514 -21.71 -7.03 9.54
C VAL A 514 -21.45 -5.58 9.95
N THR A 515 -21.50 -5.25 11.24
CA THR A 515 -21.16 -3.89 11.72
C THR A 515 -19.68 -3.57 11.47
N ASN A 516 -18.77 -4.46 11.86
CA ASN A 516 -17.33 -4.29 11.63
C ASN A 516 -16.97 -4.36 10.13
N GLY A 517 -17.76 -5.10 9.35
CA GLY A 517 -17.64 -5.21 7.90
C GLY A 517 -18.00 -3.95 7.14
N PHE A 518 -18.62 -2.94 7.76
CA PHE A 518 -18.89 -1.67 7.09
C PHE A 518 -17.57 -0.90 6.86
N PRO A 519 -17.24 -0.43 5.64
CA PRO A 519 -15.95 0.22 5.36
C PRO A 519 -15.55 1.34 6.32
N VAL A 520 -16.51 2.19 6.72
CA VAL A 520 -16.25 3.30 7.65
C VAL A 520 -15.95 2.80 9.06
N MET A 521 -16.64 1.75 9.51
CA MET A 521 -16.36 1.12 10.81
C MET A 521 -15.02 0.42 10.80
N PHE A 522 -14.70 -0.30 9.71
CA PHE A 522 -13.40 -0.93 9.55
C PHE A 522 -12.27 0.10 9.57
N PHE A 523 -12.43 1.23 8.86
CA PHE A 523 -11.50 2.36 8.90
C PHE A 523 -11.30 2.85 10.35
N ALA A 524 -12.39 3.11 11.08
CA ALA A 524 -12.33 3.57 12.48
C ALA A 524 -11.56 2.57 13.38
N ILE A 525 -11.80 1.27 13.22
CA ILE A 525 -11.09 0.22 13.96
C ILE A 525 -9.60 0.18 13.58
N SER A 526 -9.30 0.23 12.28
CA SER A 526 -7.92 0.20 11.77
C SER A 526 -7.10 1.40 12.27
N LYS A 527 -7.70 2.60 12.28
CA LYS A 527 -7.09 3.82 12.80
C LYS A 527 -6.76 3.70 14.28
N GLY A 528 -7.73 3.22 15.09
CA GLY A 528 -7.51 2.95 16.51
C GLY A 528 -6.42 1.90 16.75
N LEU A 529 -6.32 0.88 15.89
CA LEU A 529 -5.27 -0.12 15.96
C LEU A 529 -3.89 0.44 15.58
N ILE A 530 -3.80 1.46 14.74
CA ILE A 530 -2.50 2.05 14.37
C ILE A 530 -1.99 3.03 15.44
N GLY A 531 -2.81 3.34 16.44
CA GLY A 531 -2.45 4.25 17.54
C GLY A 531 -2.74 5.72 17.21
N GLU A 532 -3.36 6.00 16.07
CA GLU A 532 -3.98 7.29 15.80
C GLU A 532 -5.29 7.36 16.62
N GLY A 533 -5.40 8.35 17.50
CA GLY A 533 -6.44 8.42 18.54
C GLY A 533 -7.87 8.12 18.09
N LEU A 534 -8.66 7.50 19.00
CA LEU A 534 -10.03 7.08 18.74
C LEU A 534 -11.02 8.26 18.87
N VAL A 535 -11.58 8.68 17.74
CA VAL A 535 -12.89 9.35 17.57
C VAL A 535 -13.06 10.78 18.11
N GLY A 536 -13.32 11.70 17.18
CA GLY A 536 -14.12 12.93 17.36
C GLY A 536 -15.30 12.99 16.38
N LEU A 537 -16.09 14.07 16.42
CA LEU A 537 -17.23 14.37 15.52
C LEU A 537 -16.88 14.44 14.01
N GLY A 538 -15.60 14.26 13.64
CA GLY A 538 -15.08 14.37 12.27
C GLY A 538 -14.89 13.06 11.49
N LEU A 539 -15.34 11.90 11.99
CA LEU A 539 -15.08 10.58 11.37
C LEU A 539 -15.38 10.53 9.87
N GLY A 540 -16.48 11.14 9.41
CA GLY A 540 -16.83 11.19 7.99
C GLY A 540 -15.82 11.98 7.15
N GLY A 541 -15.32 13.09 7.69
CA GLY A 541 -14.26 13.89 7.05
C GLY A 541 -12.93 13.15 7.02
N GLU A 542 -12.55 12.47 8.09
CA GLU A 542 -11.31 11.66 8.15
C GLU A 542 -11.35 10.46 7.20
N PHE A 543 -12.51 9.79 7.11
CA PHE A 543 -12.72 8.72 6.15
C PHE A 543 -12.64 9.24 4.72
N TRP A 544 -13.20 10.43 4.45
CA TRP A 544 -13.09 11.07 3.14
C TRP A 544 -11.64 11.40 2.79
N THR A 545 -10.87 12.00 3.70
CA THR A 545 -9.45 12.30 3.45
C THR A 545 -8.62 11.02 3.26
N TRP A 546 -8.97 9.95 3.97
CA TRP A 546 -8.33 8.65 3.78
C TRP A 546 -8.65 8.05 2.41
N LEU A 547 -9.93 8.02 1.99
CA LEU A 547 -10.28 7.62 0.63
C LEU A 547 -9.60 8.52 -0.42
N GLU A 548 -9.50 9.82 -0.14
CA GLU A 548 -8.84 10.79 -1.00
C GLU A 548 -7.37 10.49 -1.22
N SER A 549 -6.68 10.06 -0.16
CA SER A 549 -5.32 9.55 -0.29
C SER A 549 -5.27 8.31 -1.19
N LEU A 550 -6.15 7.32 -0.99
CA LEU A 550 -6.10 6.09 -1.78
C LEU A 550 -6.28 6.36 -3.27
N TRP A 551 -7.24 7.21 -3.65
CA TRP A 551 -7.46 7.48 -5.07
C TRP A 551 -6.44 8.43 -5.68
N ALA A 552 -5.89 9.38 -4.91
CA ALA A 552 -4.82 10.25 -5.39
C ALA A 552 -3.57 9.45 -5.76
N TRP A 553 -3.33 8.36 -5.04
CA TRP A 553 -2.22 7.43 -5.27
C TRP A 553 -2.56 6.24 -6.18
N LYS A 554 -3.72 6.25 -6.85
CA LYS A 554 -4.17 5.14 -7.72
C LYS A 554 -4.14 3.77 -7.01
N SER A 555 -4.46 3.75 -5.72
CA SER A 555 -4.44 2.52 -4.92
C SER A 555 -5.58 1.60 -5.31
N ALA A 556 -5.26 0.37 -5.70
CA ALA A 556 -6.24 -0.68 -6.02
C ALA A 556 -7.17 -0.99 -4.84
N THR A 557 -6.79 -0.65 -3.61
CA THR A 557 -7.64 -0.77 -2.41
C THR A 557 -8.87 0.09 -2.47
N TYR A 558 -8.78 1.27 -3.10
CA TYR A 558 -9.96 2.09 -3.36
C TYR A 558 -11.00 1.35 -4.20
N LEU A 559 -10.56 0.72 -5.30
CA LEU A 559 -11.42 -0.06 -6.18
C LEU A 559 -11.98 -1.29 -5.46
N TYR A 560 -11.17 -1.98 -4.66
CA TYR A 560 -11.62 -3.12 -3.87
C TYR A 560 -12.74 -2.75 -2.89
N ILE A 561 -12.59 -1.63 -2.15
CA ILE A 561 -13.59 -1.16 -1.18
C ILE A 561 -14.92 -0.90 -1.88
N GLY A 562 -14.91 -0.19 -3.01
CA GLY A 562 -16.12 0.23 -3.70
C GLY A 562 -16.77 -0.84 -4.58
N MET A 563 -15.97 -1.67 -5.27
CA MET A 563 -16.46 -2.63 -6.26
C MET A 563 -16.65 -4.05 -5.74
N VAL A 564 -15.97 -4.44 -4.66
CA VAL A 564 -16.04 -5.79 -4.09
C VAL A 564 -16.63 -5.75 -2.69
N HIS A 565 -15.97 -5.02 -1.79
CA HIS A 565 -16.28 -5.05 -0.36
C HIS A 565 -17.66 -4.47 -0.03
N LEU A 566 -17.95 -3.25 -0.51
CA LEU A 566 -19.21 -2.55 -0.25
C LEU A 566 -20.44 -3.32 -0.82
N PRO A 567 -20.44 -3.82 -2.07
CA PRO A 567 -21.53 -4.66 -2.58
C PRO A 567 -21.73 -5.95 -1.78
N CYS A 568 -20.64 -6.65 -1.42
CA CYS A 568 -20.71 -7.86 -0.61
C CYS A 568 -21.28 -7.59 0.79
N TRP A 569 -20.91 -6.46 1.40
CA TRP A 569 -21.47 -6.01 2.67
C TRP A 569 -22.97 -5.70 2.57
N LEU A 570 -23.40 -4.96 1.54
CA LEU A 570 -24.82 -4.67 1.29
C LEU A 570 -25.64 -5.96 1.08
N LEU A 571 -25.10 -6.92 0.31
CA LEU A 571 -25.72 -8.22 0.10
C LEU A 571 -25.83 -9.03 1.41
N CYS A 572 -24.80 -8.98 2.25
CA CYS A 572 -24.83 -9.61 3.56
C CYS A 572 -25.87 -8.97 4.49
N LEU A 573 -25.99 -7.64 4.47
CA LEU A 573 -27.02 -6.91 5.20
C LEU A 573 -28.42 -7.30 4.71
N TYR A 574 -28.60 -7.44 3.39
CA TYR A 574 -29.86 -7.90 2.80
C TYR A 574 -30.23 -9.33 3.25
N ILE A 575 -29.27 -10.26 3.27
CA ILE A 575 -29.50 -11.64 3.73
C ILE A 575 -29.82 -11.67 5.24
N LEU A 576 -29.16 -10.83 6.04
CA LEU A 576 -29.35 -10.75 7.49
C LEU A 576 -30.78 -10.32 7.87
N PHE A 577 -31.33 -9.34 7.13
CA PHE A 577 -32.67 -8.80 7.36
C PHE A 577 -33.77 -9.45 6.51
N HIS A 578 -33.45 -10.54 5.81
CA HIS A 578 -34.41 -11.26 4.98
C HIS A 578 -35.67 -11.67 5.79
N PRO A 579 -36.88 -11.43 5.27
CA PRO A 579 -38.12 -11.88 5.90
C PRO A 579 -38.26 -13.40 5.69
N SER A 580 -37.69 -14.19 6.60
CA SER A 580 -37.83 -15.65 6.66
C SER A 580 -38.89 -16.08 7.65
#